data_AF-A0A6I5NK50-F1
#
_entry.id   AF-A0A6I5NK50-F1
#
_cell.length_a   1.000
_cell.length_b   1.000
_cell.length_c   1.000
_cell.angle_alpha   90.00
_cell.angle_beta   90.00
_cell.angle_gamma   90.00
#
_symmetry.space_group_name_H-M   'P 1'
#
loop_
_entity.id
_entity.type
_entity.pdbx_description
1 polymer ?
#
loop_
_entity_poly.entity_id
_entity_poly.type
_entity_poly.pdbx_seq_one_letter_code
_entity_poly.pdbx_strand_id
1 'polypeptide(L)' 'MPNRRDTLVNLLLIVEILSKSTEACDRSAKFAAYQMVPSFQEYVLIEQASMHVEHYDKSERSQMDLF' A
#
# COMPACT_ATOMS: atom_id res chain seq x y z
N MET A 1 1.61 24.49 4.29
CA MET A 1 2.82 25.02 3.63
C MET A 1 2.59 24.99 2.11
N PRO A 2 2.33 26.12 1.45
CA PRO A 2 2.16 26.12 0.00
C PRO A 2 3.50 25.78 -0.68
N ASN A 3 3.45 25.10 -1.84
CA ASN A 3 4.59 24.90 -2.78
C ASN A 3 5.59 23.73 -2.52
N ARG A 4 5.22 22.70 -1.74
CA ARG A 4 5.98 21.43 -1.68
C ARG A 4 5.82 20.65 -2.99
N ARG A 5 6.93 20.28 -3.64
CA ARG A 5 6.97 19.45 -4.86
C ARG A 5 7.43 18.01 -4.61
N ASP A 6 7.74 17.70 -3.36
CA ASP A 6 8.23 16.43 -2.87
C ASP A 6 7.10 15.51 -2.37
N THR A 7 5.84 15.99 -2.42
CA THR A 7 4.66 15.17 -2.17
C THR A 7 4.07 14.70 -3.49
N LEU A 8 4.10 13.38 -3.71
CA LEU A 8 3.40 12.75 -4.81
C LEU A 8 1.90 12.70 -4.51
N VAL A 9 1.09 13.27 -5.40
CA VAL A 9 -0.38 13.35 -5.25
C VAL A 9 -1.14 12.46 -6.24
N ASN A 10 -0.44 11.82 -7.18
CA ASN A 10 -1.00 10.92 -8.18
C ASN A 10 -0.33 9.53 -8.06
N LEU A 11 -0.46 8.93 -6.88
CA LEU A 11 0.11 7.61 -6.59
C LEU A 11 -0.80 6.53 -7.18
N LEU A 12 -0.22 5.60 -7.95
CA LEU A 12 -0.93 4.43 -8.51
C LEU A 12 -0.63 3.17 -7.70
N LEU A 13 0.64 2.92 -7.39
CA LEU A 13 1.14 1.76 -6.65
C LEU A 13 1.95 2.21 -5.43
N ILE A 14 1.76 1.53 -4.31
CA ILE A 14 2.61 1.65 -3.11
C ILE A 14 3.09 0.25 -2.70
N VAL A 15 4.38 0.13 -2.42
CA VAL A 15 5.02 -1.12 -1.96
C VAL A 15 5.65 -0.87 -0.60
N GLU A 16 5.27 -1.66 0.40
CA GLU A 16 5.79 -1.57 1.76
C GLU A 16 6.48 -2.87 2.16
N ILE A 17 7.71 -2.77 2.70
CA ILE A 17 8.44 -3.91 3.24
C ILE A 17 8.18 -3.96 4.73
N LEU A 18 7.51 -5.01 5.18
CA LEU A 18 7.06 -5.11 6.56
C LEU A 18 8.24 -5.34 7.50
N SER A 19 8.19 -4.61 8.60
CA SER A 19 8.99 -4.85 9.81
C SER A 19 8.04 -5.15 10.97
N LYS A 20 8.52 -5.87 11.99
CA LYS A 20 7.72 -6.13 13.21
C LYS A 20 7.14 -4.86 13.83
N SER A 21 7.83 -3.73 13.70
CA SER A 21 7.41 -2.43 14.26
C SER A 21 6.39 -1.68 13.42
N THR A 22 6.33 -1.89 12.11
CA THR A 22 5.49 -1.10 11.19
C THR A 22 4.31 -1.88 10.65
N GLU A 23 4.36 -3.21 10.68
CA GLU A 23 3.37 -4.11 10.09
C GLU A 23 1.93 -3.76 10.47
N ALA A 24 1.64 -3.62 11.76
CA ALA A 24 0.28 -3.32 12.21
C ALA A 24 -0.24 -2.00 11.62
N CYS A 25 0.63 -0.99 11.49
CA CYS A 25 0.28 0.31 10.94
C CYS A 25 0.14 0.26 9.41
N ASP A 26 1.08 -0.41 8.74
CA ASP A 26 1.14 -0.56 7.28
C ASP A 26 -0.10 -1.30 6.74
N ARG A 27 -0.58 -2.30 7.48
CA ARG A 27 -1.79 -3.10 7.15
C ARG A 27 -3.10 -2.39 7.46
N SER A 28 -3.11 -1.40 8.36
CA SER A 28 -4.35 -0.77 8.85
C SER A 28 -4.41 0.72 8.51
N ALA A 29 -3.90 1.58 9.38
CA ALA A 29 -4.06 3.02 9.31
C ALA A 29 -3.50 3.61 8.01
N LYS A 30 -2.32 3.16 7.57
CA LYS A 30 -1.72 3.62 6.31
C LYS A 30 -2.52 3.15 5.10
N PHE A 31 -2.86 1.86 5.05
CA PHE A 31 -3.64 1.31 3.96
C PHE A 31 -4.98 2.03 3.78
N ALA A 32 -5.72 2.25 4.88
CA ALA A 32 -6.96 3.01 4.86
C ALA A 32 -6.77 4.45 4.35
N ALA A 33 -5.69 5.13 4.76
CA ALA A 33 -5.38 6.48 4.28
C ALA A 33 -5.04 6.49 2.78
N TYR A 34 -4.29 5.51 2.28
CA TYR A 34 -3.93 5.43 0.86
C TYR A 34 -5.14 5.10 -0.03
N GLN A 35 -6.07 4.29 0.46
CA GLN A 35 -7.32 4.01 -0.26
C GLN A 35 -8.15 5.27 -0.52
N MET A 36 -8.03 6.31 0.31
CA MET A 36 -8.71 7.60 0.11
C MET A 36 -8.10 8.45 -1.01
N VAL A 37 -6.89 8.14 -1.47
CA VAL A 37 -6.28 8.84 -2.61
C VAL A 37 -7.02 8.44 -3.90
N PRO A 38 -7.56 9.40 -4.68
CA PRO A 38 -8.38 9.08 -5.85
C PRO A 38 -7.65 8.29 -6.93
N SER A 39 -6.36 8.56 -7.14
CA SER A 39 -5.53 7.88 -8.15
C SER A 39 -5.04 6.50 -7.74
N PHE A 40 -5.15 6.14 -6.47
CA PHE A 40 -4.58 4.91 -5.93
C PHE A 40 -5.23 3.68 -6.58
N GLN A 41 -4.40 2.71 -7.00
CA GLN A 41 -4.83 1.48 -7.65
C GLN A 41 -4.35 0.25 -6.88
N GLU A 42 -3.10 0.22 -6.44
CA GLU A 42 -2.47 -1.01 -5.95
C GLU A 42 -1.65 -0.82 -4.67
N TYR A 43 -1.71 -1.83 -3.79
CA TYR A 43 -0.91 -1.94 -2.57
C TYR A 43 -0.19 -3.28 -2.51
N VAL A 44 1.12 -3.28 -2.33
CA VAL A 44 1.90 -4.51 -2.14
C VAL A 44 2.56 -4.47 -0.77
N LEU A 45 2.35 -5.52 0.03
CA LEU A 45 3.05 -5.74 1.29
C LEU A 45 4.01 -6.92 1.13
N ILE A 46 5.26 -6.72 1.52
CA ILE A 46 6.29 -7.77 1.48
C ILE A 46 6.71 -8.10 2.90
N GLU A 47 6.35 -9.28 3.39
CA GLU A 47 6.83 -9.81 4.67
C GLU A 47 8.11 -10.61 4.45
N GLN A 48 9.24 -9.91 4.56
CA GLN A 48 10.57 -10.49 4.28
C GLN A 48 10.95 -11.67 5.21
N ALA A 49 10.36 -11.74 6.41
CA ALA A 49 10.68 -12.78 7.39
C ALA A 49 10.05 -14.13 7.03
N SER A 50 8.86 -14.11 6.44
CA SER A 50 8.09 -15.29 6.02
C SER A 50 8.20 -15.56 4.51
N MET A 51 8.88 -14.68 3.76
CA MET A 51 8.92 -14.69 2.29
C MET A 51 7.50 -14.62 1.67
N HIS A 52 6.63 -13.82 2.28
CA HIS A 52 5.24 -13.70 1.85
C HIS A 52 4.98 -12.33 1.20
N VAL A 53 4.13 -12.32 0.17
CA VAL A 53 3.71 -11.10 -0.53
C VAL A 53 2.19 -11.04 -0.56
N GLU A 54 1.65 -9.89 -0.18
CA GLU A 54 0.23 -9.60 -0.31
C GLU A 54 0.03 -8.48 -1.31
N HIS A 55 -0.92 -8.66 -2.22
CA HIS A 55 -1.29 -7.68 -3.23
C HIS A 55 -2.76 -7.32 -3.07
N TYR A 56 -3.04 -6.02 -3.04
CA TYR A 56 -4.38 -5.47 -3.03
C TYR A 56 -4.56 -4.61 -4.26
N ASP A 57 -5.61 -4.90 -5.01
CA ASP A 57 -6.03 -4.14 -6.18
C ASP A 57 -7.37 -3.44 -5.88
N LYS A 58 -7.45 -2.15 -6.23
CA LYS A 58 -8.63 -1.30 -6.02
C LYS A 58 -9.61 -1.35 -7.21
N SER A 59 -9.40 -2.21 -8.21
CA SER A 59 -10.40 -2.43 -9.27
C SER A 59 -11.63 -3.15 -8.72
N GLU A 60 -12.74 -3.09 -9.44
CA GLU A 60 -13.96 -3.83 -9.09
C GLU A 60 -13.80 -5.36 -9.18
N ARG A 61 -12.62 -5.86 -9.52
CA ARG A 61 -12.34 -7.29 -9.70
C ARG A 61 -11.20 -7.71 -8.78
N SER A 62 -11.53 -7.85 -7.49
CA SER A 62 -10.64 -8.46 -6.50
C SER A 62 -10.19 -9.85 -6.99
N GLN A 63 -8.93 -9.95 -7.39
CA GLN A 63 -8.25 -11.22 -7.53
C GLN A 63 -7.18 -11.26 -6.45
N MET A 64 -7.47 -11.96 -5.35
CA MET A 64 -6.46 -12.33 -4.36
C MET A 64 -5.60 -13.43 -4.97
N ASP A 65 -4.45 -13.07 -5.55
CA ASP A 65 -3.45 -14.07 -5.91
C ASP A 65 -2.62 -14.40 -4.67
N LEU A 66 -2.77 -15.64 -4.18
CA LEU A 66 -1.93 -16.24 -3.15
C LEU A 66 -0.71 -16.88 -3.82
N PHE A 67 0.47 -16.32 -3.58
CA PHE A 67 1.76 -16.99 -3.79
C PHE A 67 2.50 -17.14 -2.45
#